data_AF-A0A940MW94-F1
#
_entry.id   AF-A0A940MW94-F1
#
_cell.length_a   1.000
_cell.length_b   1.000
_cell.length_c   1.000
_cell.angle_alpha   90.00
_cell.angle_beta   90.00
_cell.angle_gamma   90.00
#
_symmetry.space_group_name_H-M   'P 1'
#
loop_
_entity.id
_entity.type
_entity.pdbx_description
1 polymer ?
#
loop_
_entity_poly.entity_id
_entity_poly.type
_entity_poly.pdbx_seq_one_letter_code
_entity_poly.pdbx_strand_id
1 'polypeptide(L)'
;MSQTTPADDSADPAWAGAARFLEGRIPPGGRVIAPDSFARLTGALSAPDPNVLPDWAVVRTAATGALPPGLLRRLLAETTPVFANEGYVIFARRPTFGLADMRNAPAVRALADGAALGVPIQQSSGPSLLEASLPRAAAPPEAAMTPLVAPHGADIPRAALPPEALALQVPAPPRAERPAFPVPHPGAAAPEPPRLFVPPPEQATPPRLFLAPVPGNAPPIPAPAPSLFAVPPVQPPAQPQPSFTPPPAPAPAPRPEANVPPVPVPMPARSAPPVPEPPPAPAHPVSPTVGQPRAPDQEGTLPARVAASLGTGAGNRVAALGRRAPALAGAALARSALVSEGSEGQPDACFDLALLTPDEASLAGLAAEAARLLRPGGRLLVVAENATSLGRRLSATLGRPAPAGMSVEAIRGALHAAGLIPERLEGHALDSWRATSDAPPPGLAAGDPAAAILEEAAETMDPRHAAWLLFLARKP
;
A
#
# COMPACT_ATOMS: atom_id res chain seq x y z
N MET A 1 -11.47 -26.59 4.95
CA MET A 1 -11.94 -26.70 3.55
C MET A 1 -11.23 -25.59 2.79
N SER A 2 -10.35 -25.93 1.85
CA SER A 2 -9.60 -24.95 1.06
C SER A 2 -10.58 -24.18 0.18
N GLN A 3 -10.73 -22.88 0.38
CA GLN A 3 -11.48 -22.04 -0.55
C GLN A 3 -10.59 -21.82 -1.76
N THR A 4 -10.76 -22.65 -2.78
CA THR A 4 -10.19 -22.38 -4.11
C THR A 4 -10.84 -21.09 -4.62
N THR A 5 -10.03 -20.06 -4.83
CA THR A 5 -10.49 -18.81 -5.44
C THR A 5 -11.07 -19.14 -6.81
N PRO A 6 -12.30 -18.72 -7.16
CA PRO A 6 -12.95 -19.10 -8.42
C PRO A 6 -12.16 -18.67 -9.68
N ALA A 7 -11.15 -17.81 -9.53
CA ALA A 7 -10.23 -17.42 -10.60
C ALA A 7 -9.19 -18.49 -10.98
N ASP A 8 -8.81 -19.38 -10.06
CA ASP A 8 -7.71 -20.34 -10.25
C ASP A 8 -8.11 -21.61 -11.03
N ASP A 9 -9.40 -21.88 -11.18
CA ASP A 9 -9.92 -23.09 -11.85
C ASP A 9 -10.17 -22.91 -13.37
N SER A 10 -9.94 -21.71 -13.93
CA SER A 10 -10.11 -21.46 -15.36
C SER A 10 -8.85 -21.80 -16.16
N ALA A 11 -9.00 -22.66 -17.18
CA ALA A 11 -7.92 -22.96 -18.13
C ALA A 11 -7.53 -21.77 -19.03
N ASP A 12 -8.32 -20.69 -19.08
CA ASP A 12 -8.04 -19.50 -19.87
C ASP A 12 -7.24 -18.45 -19.03
N PRO A 13 -5.94 -18.25 -19.31
CA PRO A 13 -5.10 -17.31 -18.57
C PRO A 13 -5.53 -15.85 -18.79
N ALA A 14 -6.13 -15.52 -19.94
CA ALA A 14 -6.62 -14.17 -20.21
C ALA A 14 -7.84 -13.87 -19.34
N TRP A 15 -8.73 -14.85 -19.17
CA TRP A 15 -9.86 -14.72 -18.26
C TRP A 15 -9.40 -14.60 -16.80
N ALA A 16 -8.47 -15.45 -16.36
CA ALA A 16 -7.94 -15.42 -14.99
C ALA A 16 -7.27 -14.08 -14.65
N GLY A 17 -6.49 -13.52 -15.58
CA GLY A 17 -5.89 -12.19 -15.42
C GLY A 17 -6.92 -11.06 -15.29
N ALA A 18 -7.97 -11.10 -16.12
CA ALA A 18 -9.08 -10.14 -16.04
C ALA A 18 -9.90 -10.30 -14.75
N ALA A 19 -10.17 -11.54 -14.32
CA ALA A 19 -10.89 -11.84 -13.08
C ALA A 19 -10.12 -11.31 -11.87
N ARG A 20 -8.83 -11.62 -11.77
CA ARG A 20 -7.95 -11.12 -10.69
C ARG A 20 -7.85 -9.59 -10.67
N PHE A 21 -7.93 -8.95 -11.84
CA PHE A 21 -7.99 -7.49 -11.91
C PHE A 21 -9.31 -6.95 -11.34
N LEU A 22 -10.46 -7.55 -11.63
CA LEU A 22 -11.75 -7.07 -11.14
C LEU A 22 -11.98 -7.33 -9.65
N GLU A 23 -11.34 -8.35 -9.09
CA GLU A 23 -11.48 -8.75 -7.69
C GLU A 23 -11.20 -7.58 -6.72
N GLY A 24 -12.21 -7.23 -5.93
CA GLY A 24 -12.17 -6.15 -4.95
C GLY A 24 -12.17 -4.71 -5.51
N ARG A 25 -12.31 -4.51 -6.83
CA ARG A 25 -12.25 -3.17 -7.45
C ARG A 25 -13.60 -2.59 -7.84
N ILE A 26 -14.63 -3.44 -7.98
CA ILE A 26 -15.98 -2.98 -8.33
C ILE A 26 -16.72 -2.60 -7.04
N PRO A 27 -17.11 -1.33 -6.86
CA PRO A 27 -17.90 -0.94 -5.70
C PRO A 27 -19.31 -1.56 -5.75
N PRO A 28 -19.90 -1.90 -4.59
CA PRO A 28 -21.25 -2.45 -4.53
C PRO A 28 -22.26 -1.47 -5.12
N GLY A 29 -23.19 -1.99 -5.95
CA GLY A 29 -24.22 -1.20 -6.62
C GLY A 29 -23.78 -0.50 -7.92
N GLY A 30 -22.51 -0.64 -8.32
CA GLY A 30 -22.05 -0.17 -9.63
C GLY A 30 -22.68 -0.97 -10.78
N ARG A 31 -23.02 -0.31 -11.88
CA ARG A 31 -23.53 -0.98 -13.08
C ARG A 31 -22.38 -1.62 -13.83
N VAL A 32 -22.38 -2.95 -13.90
CA VAL A 32 -21.36 -3.73 -14.59
C VAL A 32 -21.96 -4.42 -15.80
N ILE A 33 -21.32 -4.25 -16.96
CA ILE A 33 -21.57 -5.06 -18.14
C ILE A 33 -20.36 -5.96 -18.34
N ALA A 34 -20.55 -7.27 -18.38
CA ALA A 34 -19.48 -8.24 -18.60
C ALA A 34 -20.02 -9.49 -19.28
N PRO A 35 -19.17 -10.34 -19.89
CA PRO A 35 -19.57 -11.68 -20.32
C PRO A 35 -20.10 -12.50 -19.15
N ASP A 36 -21.02 -13.43 -19.40
CA ASP A 36 -21.66 -14.26 -18.36
C ASP A 36 -20.67 -15.03 -17.49
N SER A 37 -19.49 -15.35 -18.02
CA SER A 37 -18.41 -16.01 -17.27
C SER A 37 -17.92 -15.18 -16.07
N PHE A 38 -18.14 -13.87 -16.05
CA PHE A 38 -17.78 -12.98 -14.94
C PHE A 38 -18.90 -12.79 -13.91
N ALA A 39 -20.13 -13.28 -14.15
CA ALA A 39 -21.28 -13.04 -13.28
C ALA A 39 -21.04 -13.45 -11.82
N ARG A 40 -20.27 -14.53 -11.58
CA ARG A 40 -19.94 -14.99 -10.23
C ARG A 40 -19.04 -14.02 -9.46
N LEU A 41 -18.19 -13.27 -10.17
CA LEU A 41 -17.23 -12.34 -9.59
C LEU A 41 -17.83 -10.96 -9.37
N THR A 42 -18.58 -10.47 -10.37
CA THR A 42 -19.09 -9.09 -10.37
C THR A 42 -20.50 -8.97 -9.79
N GLY A 43 -21.17 -10.10 -9.52
CA GLY A 43 -22.54 -10.14 -9.04
C GLY A 43 -23.56 -9.93 -10.16
N ALA A 44 -24.63 -9.18 -9.87
CA ALA A 44 -25.71 -8.95 -10.82
C ALA A 44 -25.22 -8.14 -12.04
N LEU A 45 -25.16 -8.81 -13.21
CA LEU A 45 -24.81 -8.17 -14.47
C LEU A 45 -25.99 -7.34 -14.98
N SER A 46 -25.69 -6.14 -15.48
CA SER A 46 -26.67 -5.31 -16.19
C SER A 46 -26.74 -5.75 -17.65
N ALA A 47 -27.95 -5.83 -18.20
CA ALA A 47 -28.13 -5.98 -19.64
C ALA A 47 -27.52 -4.76 -20.37
N PRO A 48 -26.90 -4.94 -21.54
CA PRO A 48 -26.32 -3.84 -22.30
C PRO A 48 -27.42 -2.93 -22.86
N ASP A 49 -27.58 -1.75 -22.25
CA ASP A 49 -28.43 -0.67 -22.77
C ASP A 49 -27.55 0.33 -23.56
N PRO A 50 -27.79 0.54 -24.88
CA PRO A 50 -27.00 1.48 -25.67
C PRO A 50 -27.07 2.94 -25.19
N ASN A 51 -28.11 3.29 -24.44
CA ASN A 51 -28.32 4.67 -23.97
C ASN A 51 -27.65 4.94 -22.62
N VAL A 52 -27.32 3.91 -21.85
CA VAL A 52 -26.77 4.07 -20.50
C VAL A 52 -25.33 3.57 -20.44
N LEU A 53 -24.41 4.46 -20.09
CA LEU A 53 -23.01 4.11 -19.89
C LEU A 53 -22.84 3.36 -18.55
N PRO A 54 -22.27 2.15 -18.53
CA PRO A 54 -22.01 1.42 -17.29
C PRO A 54 -20.88 2.09 -16.48
N ASP A 55 -20.79 1.77 -15.19
CA ASP A 55 -19.67 2.19 -14.35
C ASP A 55 -18.42 1.37 -14.69
N TRP A 56 -18.62 0.09 -15.00
CA TRP A 56 -17.59 -0.86 -15.42
C TRP A 56 -18.04 -1.67 -16.62
N ALA A 57 -17.15 -1.87 -17.60
CA ALA A 57 -17.41 -2.74 -18.74
C ALA A 57 -16.24 -3.69 -18.98
N VAL A 58 -16.53 -4.98 -19.12
CA VAL A 58 -15.57 -6.01 -19.54
C VAL A 58 -15.91 -6.40 -20.98
N VAL A 59 -14.99 -6.14 -21.90
CA VAL A 59 -15.19 -6.39 -23.33
C VAL A 59 -14.24 -7.49 -23.77
N ARG A 60 -14.79 -8.57 -24.34
CA ARG A 60 -13.97 -9.62 -24.94
C ARG A 60 -13.49 -9.18 -26.33
N THR A 61 -12.17 -9.14 -26.54
CA THR A 61 -11.54 -8.63 -27.77
C THR A 61 -11.95 -9.42 -29.01
N ALA A 62 -12.11 -10.74 -28.89
CA ALA A 62 -12.52 -11.62 -29.98
C ALA A 62 -14.03 -11.59 -30.28
N ALA A 63 -14.87 -11.04 -29.39
CA ALA A 63 -16.33 -11.11 -29.49
C ALA A 63 -16.97 -9.72 -29.35
N THR A 64 -16.43 -8.74 -30.09
CA THR A 64 -16.90 -7.35 -30.05
C THR A 64 -18.36 -7.19 -30.48
N GLY A 65 -18.86 -8.09 -31.33
CA GLY A 65 -20.25 -8.12 -31.78
C GLY A 65 -21.28 -8.41 -30.68
N ALA A 66 -20.86 -8.81 -29.48
CA ALA A 66 -21.76 -8.98 -28.34
C ALA A 66 -22.26 -7.64 -27.77
N LEU A 67 -21.56 -6.52 -28.02
CA LEU A 67 -21.97 -5.20 -27.58
C LEU A 67 -22.57 -4.38 -28.73
N PRO A 68 -23.64 -3.60 -28.47
CA PRO A 68 -24.14 -2.66 -29.46
C PRO A 68 -23.02 -1.72 -29.94
N PRO A 69 -22.83 -1.51 -31.26
CA PRO A 69 -21.74 -0.68 -31.77
C PRO A 69 -21.75 0.76 -31.23
N GLY A 70 -22.94 1.32 -30.97
CA GLY A 70 -23.10 2.61 -30.31
C GLY A 70 -22.53 2.64 -28.89
N LEU A 71 -22.78 1.59 -28.10
CA LEU A 71 -22.25 1.48 -26.74
C LEU A 71 -20.73 1.33 -26.74
N LEU A 72 -20.16 0.50 -27.64
CA LEU A 72 -18.72 0.33 -27.74
C LEU A 72 -17.99 1.64 -28.08
N ARG A 73 -18.51 2.41 -29.05
CA ARG A 73 -17.96 3.73 -29.39
C ARG A 73 -18.02 4.70 -28.21
N ARG A 74 -19.11 4.69 -27.45
CA ARG A 74 -19.25 5.51 -26.23
C ARG A 74 -18.31 5.07 -25.13
N LEU A 75 -18.12 3.77 -24.90
CA LEU A 75 -17.13 3.26 -23.95
C LEU A 75 -15.73 3.78 -24.31
N LEU A 76 -15.31 3.66 -25.56
CA LEU A 76 -14.01 4.13 -26.03
C LEU A 76 -13.81 5.65 -25.87
N ALA A 77 -14.89 6.44 -26.02
CA ALA A 77 -14.84 7.89 -25.94
C ALA A 77 -14.98 8.45 -24.50
N GLU A 78 -15.86 7.86 -23.69
CA GLU A 78 -16.32 8.42 -22.41
C GLU A 78 -15.73 7.69 -21.17
N THR A 79 -15.01 6.58 -21.36
CA THR A 79 -14.41 5.81 -20.26
C THR A 79 -12.90 5.65 -20.39
N THR A 80 -12.26 5.21 -19.32
CA THR A 80 -10.82 4.94 -19.31
C THR A 80 -10.60 3.42 -19.30
N PRO A 81 -9.89 2.85 -20.30
CA PRO A 81 -9.46 1.47 -20.22
C PRO A 81 -8.38 1.36 -19.13
N VAL A 82 -8.65 0.55 -18.11
CA VAL A 82 -7.78 0.40 -16.93
C VAL A 82 -7.02 -0.92 -16.91
N PHE A 83 -7.42 -1.87 -17.77
CA PHE A 83 -6.74 -3.14 -17.96
C PHE A 83 -6.98 -3.64 -19.38
N ALA A 84 -5.97 -4.24 -19.97
CA ALA A 84 -6.04 -4.86 -21.28
C ALA A 84 -5.09 -6.06 -21.35
N ASN A 85 -5.59 -7.19 -21.84
CA ASN A 85 -4.79 -8.35 -22.21
C ASN A 85 -5.25 -8.90 -23.58
N GLU A 86 -4.76 -10.06 -23.99
CA GLU A 86 -5.05 -10.63 -25.31
C GLU A 86 -6.54 -10.95 -25.50
N GLY A 87 -7.28 -11.27 -24.42
CA GLY A 87 -8.68 -11.70 -24.49
C GLY A 87 -9.71 -10.65 -24.07
N TYR A 88 -9.32 -9.70 -23.22
CA TYR A 88 -10.25 -8.80 -22.54
C TYR A 88 -9.69 -7.38 -22.38
N VAL A 89 -10.58 -6.40 -22.49
CA VAL A 89 -10.35 -5.00 -22.13
C VAL A 89 -11.36 -4.60 -21.07
N ILE A 90 -10.90 -3.96 -20.00
CA ILE A 90 -11.75 -3.50 -18.91
C ILE A 90 -11.75 -1.98 -18.90
N PHE A 91 -12.94 -1.41 -18.98
CA PHE A 91 -13.21 0.01 -18.93
C PHE A 91 -13.81 0.39 -17.58
N ALA A 92 -13.37 1.53 -17.04
CA ALA A 92 -13.96 2.16 -15.88
C ALA A 92 -14.38 3.59 -16.23
N ARG A 93 -15.63 3.96 -15.93
CA ARG A 93 -16.13 5.32 -16.14
C ARG A 93 -15.46 6.34 -15.21
N ARG A 94 -15.17 5.92 -13.99
CA ARG A 94 -14.49 6.72 -12.96
C ARG A 94 -13.38 5.87 -12.35
N PRO A 95 -12.20 5.79 -13.00
CA PRO A 95 -11.09 5.00 -12.47
C PRO A 95 -10.68 5.52 -11.09
N THR A 96 -10.50 4.62 -10.13
CA THR A 96 -9.94 4.96 -8.82
C THR A 96 -8.49 5.43 -8.98
N PHE A 97 -8.02 6.25 -8.04
CA PHE A 97 -6.64 6.75 -8.04
C PHE A 97 -5.64 5.58 -8.15
N GLY A 98 -4.66 5.71 -9.06
CA GLY A 98 -3.59 4.72 -9.25
C GLY A 98 -3.85 3.64 -10.32
N LEU A 99 -5.01 3.62 -10.98
CA LEU A 99 -5.20 2.77 -12.16
C LEU A 99 -4.51 3.40 -13.38
N ALA A 100 -3.74 2.59 -14.11
CA ALA A 100 -3.05 3.03 -15.31
C ALA A 100 -4.04 3.24 -16.47
N ASP A 101 -3.84 4.29 -17.25
CA ASP A 101 -4.59 4.50 -18.50
C ASP A 101 -3.97 3.63 -19.61
N MET A 102 -4.72 2.63 -20.07
CA MET A 102 -4.33 1.66 -21.07
C MET A 102 -4.78 2.04 -22.49
N ARG A 103 -5.16 3.30 -22.75
CA ARG A 103 -5.74 3.71 -24.05
C ARG A 103 -4.83 3.43 -25.25
N ASN A 104 -3.51 3.40 -25.04
CA ASN A 104 -2.51 3.09 -26.07
C ASN A 104 -2.17 1.59 -26.19
N ALA A 105 -2.73 0.73 -25.34
CA ALA A 105 -2.44 -0.70 -25.36
C ALA A 105 -2.89 -1.32 -26.70
N PRO A 106 -2.14 -2.30 -27.26
CA PRO A 106 -2.46 -2.91 -28.56
C PRO A 106 -3.89 -3.45 -28.65
N ALA A 107 -4.38 -4.12 -27.60
CA ALA A 107 -5.74 -4.66 -27.56
C ALA A 107 -6.83 -3.58 -27.60
N VAL A 108 -6.60 -2.41 -26.98
CA VAL A 108 -7.54 -1.28 -27.02
C VAL A 108 -7.58 -0.64 -28.41
N ARG A 109 -6.42 -0.52 -29.06
CA ARG A 109 -6.33 -0.03 -30.44
C ARG A 109 -7.04 -0.96 -31.42
N ALA A 110 -6.79 -2.27 -31.34
CA ALA A 110 -7.49 -3.26 -32.15
C ALA A 110 -9.02 -3.22 -31.96
N LEU A 111 -9.47 -3.02 -30.71
CA LEU A 111 -10.89 -2.85 -30.39
C LEU A 111 -11.48 -1.57 -31.01
N ALA A 112 -10.74 -0.46 -30.96
CA ALA A 112 -11.15 0.82 -31.56
C ALA A 112 -11.21 0.76 -33.09
N ASP A 113 -10.21 0.13 -33.72
CA ASP A 113 -10.17 -0.06 -35.17
C ASP A 113 -11.35 -0.91 -35.65
N GLY A 114 -11.65 -2.01 -34.93
CA GLY A 114 -12.83 -2.84 -35.19
C GLY A 114 -14.15 -2.07 -35.06
N ALA A 115 -14.26 -1.18 -34.06
CA ALA A 115 -15.44 -0.34 -33.87
C ALA A 115 -15.62 0.73 -34.97
N ALA A 116 -14.52 1.24 -35.53
CA ALA A 116 -14.53 2.25 -36.59
C ALA A 116 -14.97 1.66 -37.94
N LEU A 117 -14.54 0.43 -38.25
CA LEU A 117 -14.83 -0.22 -39.53
C LEU A 117 -16.30 -0.63 -39.68
N GLY A 118 -17.07 -0.68 -38.58
CA GLY A 118 -18.50 -1.02 -38.61
C GLY A 118 -18.80 -2.38 -39.24
N VAL A 119 -17.77 -3.23 -39.42
CA VAL A 119 -17.89 -4.53 -40.05
C VAL A 119 -18.67 -5.41 -39.07
N PRO A 120 -19.87 -5.89 -39.45
CA PRO A 120 -20.54 -6.91 -38.66
C PRO A 120 -19.62 -8.14 -38.66
N ILE A 121 -18.92 -8.37 -37.55
CA ILE A 121 -18.12 -9.58 -37.38
C ILE A 121 -19.12 -10.72 -37.35
N GLN A 122 -19.17 -11.47 -38.45
CA GLN A 122 -20.07 -12.58 -38.66
C GLN A 122 -19.85 -13.57 -37.51
N GLN A 123 -20.82 -13.67 -36.60
CA GLN A 123 -20.82 -14.70 -35.56
C GLN A 123 -20.83 -16.05 -36.28
N SER A 124 -19.70 -16.75 -36.28
CA SER A 124 -19.62 -18.11 -36.80
C SER A 124 -20.43 -19.03 -35.88
N SER A 125 -21.73 -19.07 -36.15
CA SER A 125 -22.66 -20.01 -35.55
C SER A 125 -22.42 -21.38 -36.20
N GLY A 126 -21.41 -22.10 -35.73
CA GLY A 126 -21.17 -23.50 -36.07
C GLY A 126 -21.57 -24.41 -34.90
N PRO A 127 -22.36 -25.48 -35.09
CA PRO A 127 -22.71 -26.40 -34.02
C PRO A 127 -21.52 -27.30 -33.67
N SER A 128 -21.39 -27.62 -32.37
CA SER A 128 -20.50 -28.68 -31.89
C SER A 128 -20.96 -30.04 -32.39
N LEU A 129 -20.11 -30.75 -33.15
CA LEU A 129 -19.72 -32.17 -32.97
C LEU A 129 -19.10 -32.75 -34.27
N LEU A 130 -17.99 -33.48 -34.08
CA LEU A 130 -17.35 -34.46 -34.98
C LEU A 130 -16.65 -33.99 -36.26
N GLU A 131 -15.31 -33.98 -36.22
CA GLU A 131 -14.35 -34.67 -37.13
C GLU A 131 -12.92 -34.23 -36.72
N ALA A 132 -12.08 -35.07 -36.10
CA ALA A 132 -11.29 -36.16 -36.66
C ALA A 132 -10.28 -35.74 -37.77
N SER A 133 -9.04 -35.51 -37.32
CA SER A 133 -7.78 -35.97 -37.93
C SER A 133 -7.27 -35.42 -39.28
N LEU A 134 -5.99 -34.98 -39.21
CA LEU A 134 -4.94 -34.81 -40.26
C LEU A 134 -4.81 -33.43 -40.94
N PRO A 135 -3.62 -33.09 -41.50
CA PRO A 135 -2.34 -32.96 -40.80
C PRO A 135 -1.66 -31.59 -41.04
N ARG A 136 -0.64 -31.32 -40.23
CA ARG A 136 0.24 -30.15 -40.27
C ARG A 136 1.03 -30.08 -41.60
N ALA A 137 0.92 -28.98 -42.34
CA ALA A 137 1.82 -28.59 -43.43
C ALA A 137 2.00 -27.05 -43.38
N ALA A 138 3.20 -26.60 -43.03
CA ALA A 138 4.21 -26.03 -43.93
C ALA A 138 4.00 -24.52 -44.16
N ALA A 139 4.86 -23.73 -43.53
CA ALA A 139 4.96 -22.29 -43.69
C ALA A 139 5.39 -21.89 -45.11
N PRO A 140 4.92 -20.75 -45.63
CA PRO A 140 5.58 -20.03 -46.70
C PRO A 140 6.19 -18.70 -46.21
N PRO A 141 7.05 -18.06 -47.03
CA PRO A 141 8.32 -17.50 -46.56
C PRO A 141 8.31 -16.00 -46.28
N GLU A 142 9.33 -15.58 -45.52
CA GLU A 142 9.82 -14.21 -45.40
C GLU A 142 10.11 -13.60 -46.78
N ALA A 143 9.49 -12.44 -47.06
CA ALA A 143 10.07 -11.44 -47.95
C ALA A 143 9.53 -10.04 -47.65
N ALA A 144 10.46 -9.14 -47.36
CA ALA A 144 10.46 -7.70 -47.63
C ALA A 144 9.36 -6.82 -46.99
N MET A 145 9.71 -6.16 -45.89
CA MET A 145 9.20 -4.81 -45.61
C MET A 145 10.31 -3.86 -45.19
N THR A 146 10.53 -2.89 -46.06
CA THR A 146 11.33 -1.67 -45.93
C THR A 146 10.88 -0.84 -44.72
N PRO A 147 11.79 -0.19 -43.97
CA PRO A 147 11.40 0.68 -42.87
C PRO A 147 10.80 1.99 -43.39
N LEU A 148 9.54 2.26 -43.03
CA LEU A 148 8.89 3.56 -43.21
C LEU A 148 9.32 4.49 -42.06
N VAL A 149 10.10 5.51 -42.38
CA VAL A 149 10.47 6.60 -41.46
C VAL A 149 9.24 7.45 -41.15
N ALA A 150 8.91 7.61 -39.87
CA ALA A 150 7.85 8.53 -39.42
C ALA A 150 8.32 9.99 -39.53
N PRO A 151 7.49 10.93 -40.02
CA PRO A 151 7.82 12.34 -40.01
C PRO A 151 7.74 12.91 -38.57
N HIS A 152 8.70 13.77 -38.24
CA HIS A 152 8.74 14.54 -37.01
C HIS A 152 7.43 15.32 -36.80
N GLY A 153 6.83 15.16 -35.62
CA GLY A 153 5.72 15.99 -35.16
C GLY A 153 6.18 17.42 -34.96
N ALA A 154 5.42 18.36 -35.51
CA ALA A 154 5.67 19.79 -35.41
C ALA A 154 5.57 20.28 -33.96
N ASP A 155 6.54 21.11 -33.56
CA ASP A 155 6.49 21.92 -32.35
C ASP A 155 5.25 22.81 -32.37
N ILE A 156 4.39 22.67 -31.36
CA ILE A 156 3.28 23.61 -31.13
C ILE A 156 3.87 24.86 -30.47
N PRO A 157 3.83 26.04 -31.10
CA PRO A 157 4.35 27.25 -30.50
C PRO A 157 3.52 27.62 -29.26
N ARG A 158 4.22 27.93 -28.17
CA ARG A 158 3.69 28.35 -26.85
C ARG A 158 2.68 29.51 -26.89
N ALA A 159 2.55 30.19 -28.03
CA ALA A 159 1.60 31.27 -28.28
C ALA A 159 0.17 30.80 -28.61
N ALA A 160 -0.04 29.49 -28.84
CA ALA A 160 -1.36 28.92 -29.16
C ALA A 160 -2.17 28.44 -27.94
N LEU A 161 -1.67 28.68 -26.72
CA LEU A 161 -2.38 28.32 -25.49
C LEU A 161 -3.36 29.42 -25.09
N PRO A 162 -4.64 29.09 -24.79
CA PRO A 162 -5.62 30.06 -24.33
C PRO A 162 -5.20 30.67 -22.97
N PRO A 163 -5.51 31.95 -22.71
CA PRO A 163 -5.05 32.70 -21.52
C PRO A 163 -5.51 32.09 -20.19
N GLU A 164 -6.51 31.21 -20.19
CA GLU A 164 -7.03 30.52 -19.02
C GLU A 164 -6.08 29.42 -18.49
N ALA A 165 -5.19 28.89 -19.35
CA ALA A 165 -4.20 27.87 -18.97
C ALA A 165 -2.98 28.41 -18.20
N LEU A 166 -2.86 29.75 -18.06
CA LEU A 166 -1.75 30.42 -17.36
C LEU A 166 -2.10 30.87 -15.93
N ALA A 167 -3.35 30.70 -15.48
CA ALA A 167 -3.84 31.31 -14.24
C ALA A 167 -3.90 30.37 -13.00
N LEU A 168 -3.49 29.11 -13.09
CA LEU A 168 -3.45 28.19 -11.95
C LEU A 168 -2.00 27.99 -11.46
N GLN A 169 -1.43 29.02 -10.86
CA GLN A 169 -0.27 28.87 -9.96
C GLN A 169 -0.76 28.80 -8.52
N VAL A 170 -0.59 27.64 -7.91
CA VAL A 170 -0.81 27.41 -6.48
C VAL A 170 0.29 28.14 -5.69
N PRO A 171 -0.03 28.93 -4.66
CA PRO A 171 0.98 29.61 -3.86
C PRO A 171 1.82 28.59 -3.08
N ALA A 172 3.14 28.79 -3.11
CA ALA A 172 4.08 28.01 -2.30
C ALA A 172 3.79 28.18 -0.80
N PRO A 173 3.94 27.13 0.03
CA PRO A 173 3.77 27.25 1.47
C PRO A 173 4.83 28.18 2.08
N PRO A 174 4.49 28.93 3.15
CA PRO A 174 5.42 29.84 3.81
C PRO A 174 6.62 29.07 4.36
N ARG A 175 7.83 29.60 4.11
CA ARG A 175 9.07 29.12 4.72
C ARG A 175 8.96 29.24 6.24
N ALA A 176 9.01 28.11 6.94
CA ALA A 176 9.18 28.10 8.39
C ALA A 176 10.50 28.80 8.75
N GLU A 177 10.40 29.85 9.55
CA GLU A 177 11.54 30.52 10.16
C GLU A 177 12.29 29.53 11.05
N ARG A 178 13.59 29.38 10.81
CA ARG A 178 14.48 28.59 11.66
C ARG A 178 14.53 29.24 13.06
N PRO A 179 14.25 28.52 14.14
CA PRO A 179 14.52 29.04 15.47
C PRO A 179 16.03 29.27 15.62
N ALA A 180 16.40 30.44 16.14
CA ALA A 180 17.76 30.79 16.47
C ALA A 180 18.29 29.83 17.55
N PHE A 181 19.41 29.16 17.26
CA PHE A 181 20.14 28.38 18.25
C PHE A 181 20.75 29.33 19.30
N PRO A 182 20.62 29.04 20.61
CA PRO A 182 21.32 29.81 21.63
C PRO A 182 22.84 29.57 21.54
N VAL A 183 23.59 30.66 21.54
CA VAL A 183 25.04 30.69 21.66
C VAL A 183 25.42 30.14 23.05
N PRO A 184 26.27 29.09 23.16
CA PRO A 184 26.70 28.60 24.46
C PRO A 184 27.69 29.57 25.11
N HIS A 185 27.47 29.86 26.40
CA HIS A 185 28.42 30.58 27.25
C HIS A 185 29.73 29.80 27.44
N PRO A 186 30.88 30.47 27.51
CA PRO A 186 32.16 29.84 27.76
C PRO A 186 32.30 29.62 29.27
N GLY A 187 32.26 28.36 29.73
CA GLY A 187 32.56 28.06 31.13
C GLY A 187 32.02 26.75 31.66
N ALA A 188 32.49 25.62 31.13
CA ALA A 188 32.49 24.36 31.87
C ALA A 188 33.53 23.42 31.25
N ALA A 189 34.52 23.02 32.06
CA ALA A 189 35.56 22.07 31.67
C ALA A 189 34.95 20.68 31.46
N ALA A 190 35.21 20.08 30.30
CA ALA A 190 34.87 18.69 30.02
C ALA A 190 35.89 17.73 30.67
N PRO A 191 35.47 16.57 31.20
CA PRO A 191 36.38 15.56 31.73
C PRO A 191 37.13 14.84 30.60
N GLU A 192 38.42 14.56 30.82
CA GLU A 192 39.31 13.86 29.90
C GLU A 192 38.78 12.46 29.53
N PRO A 193 38.84 12.05 28.25
CA PRO A 193 38.57 10.68 27.85
C PRO A 193 39.74 9.74 28.20
N PRO A 194 39.46 8.45 28.52
CA PRO A 194 40.50 7.48 28.87
C PRO A 194 41.41 7.15 27.68
N ARG A 195 42.71 7.07 27.96
CA ARG A 195 43.76 6.75 26.97
C ARG A 195 43.65 5.30 26.52
N LEU A 196 43.40 5.10 25.23
CA LEU A 196 43.49 3.80 24.55
C LEU A 196 44.96 3.39 24.40
N PHE A 197 45.29 2.20 24.90
CA PHE A 197 46.57 1.53 24.76
C PHE A 197 46.70 0.97 23.33
N VAL A 198 47.72 1.39 22.59
CA VAL A 198 48.04 0.86 21.25
C VAL A 198 49.29 -0.02 21.40
N PRO A 199 49.22 -1.34 21.12
CA PRO A 199 50.41 -2.18 21.08
C PRO A 199 51.24 -1.94 19.81
N PRO A 200 52.57 -2.19 19.86
CA PRO A 200 53.48 -1.92 18.74
C PRO A 200 53.34 -2.97 17.61
N PRO A 201 53.61 -2.59 16.34
CA PRO A 201 53.49 -3.49 15.21
C PRO A 201 54.70 -4.42 15.09
N GLU A 202 54.48 -5.72 15.28
CA GLU A 202 55.38 -6.77 14.79
C GLU A 202 55.13 -7.04 13.29
N GLN A 203 56.21 -6.86 12.54
CA GLN A 203 56.64 -7.57 11.32
C GLN A 203 55.60 -8.43 10.59
N ALA A 204 55.06 -7.90 9.48
CA ALA A 204 54.47 -8.71 8.42
C ALA A 204 55.04 -8.31 7.05
N THR A 205 55.47 -9.34 6.32
CA THR A 205 56.18 -9.37 5.04
C THR A 205 55.38 -8.72 3.89
N PRO A 206 56.02 -8.05 2.91
CA PRO A 206 55.29 -7.37 1.83
C PRO A 206 54.82 -8.37 0.74
N PRO A 207 53.59 -8.22 0.21
CA PRO A 207 53.20 -8.91 -1.01
C PRO A 207 53.71 -8.16 -2.26
N ARG A 208 54.04 -8.96 -3.29
CA ARG A 208 54.49 -8.54 -4.61
C ARG A 208 53.48 -7.64 -5.32
N LEU A 209 53.94 -6.47 -5.77
CA LEU A 209 53.24 -5.58 -6.68
C LEU A 209 53.19 -6.17 -8.09
N PHE A 210 51.98 -6.46 -8.58
CA PHE A 210 51.70 -6.59 -10.01
C PHE A 210 51.43 -5.19 -10.57
N LEU A 211 52.23 -4.79 -11.56
CA LEU A 211 52.05 -3.59 -12.37
C LEU A 211 50.81 -3.75 -13.27
N ALA A 212 49.78 -2.94 -13.03
CA ALA A 212 48.69 -2.71 -13.97
C ALA A 212 49.02 -1.49 -14.86
N PRO A 213 48.62 -1.48 -16.15
CA PRO A 213 48.93 -0.40 -17.08
C PRO A 213 48.12 0.87 -16.79
N VAL A 214 48.81 2.01 -16.91
CA VAL A 214 48.30 3.37 -16.79
C VAL A 214 47.32 3.68 -17.93
N PRO A 215 46.06 4.09 -17.67
CA PRO A 215 45.18 4.63 -18.69
C PRO A 215 45.54 6.09 -18.99
N GLY A 216 45.67 6.39 -20.28
CA GLY A 216 46.11 7.67 -20.82
C GLY A 216 45.15 8.84 -20.58
N ASN A 217 45.77 10.02 -20.58
CA ASN A 217 45.19 11.35 -20.47
C ASN A 217 43.89 11.56 -21.28
N ALA A 218 42.79 11.81 -20.59
CA ALA A 218 41.62 12.46 -21.16
C ALA A 218 41.84 13.99 -21.18
N PRO A 219 41.40 14.70 -22.24
CA PRO A 219 41.53 16.16 -22.34
C PRO A 219 40.62 16.90 -21.35
N PRO A 220 40.98 18.13 -20.94
CA PRO A 220 40.25 18.89 -19.94
C PRO A 220 38.87 19.33 -20.43
N ILE A 221 37.87 19.13 -19.56
CA ILE A 221 36.49 19.61 -19.73
C ILE A 221 36.50 21.15 -19.59
N PRO A 222 35.90 21.92 -20.53
CA PRO A 222 35.85 23.37 -20.44
C PRO A 222 34.96 23.84 -19.28
N ALA A 223 35.46 24.82 -18.53
CA ALA A 223 34.75 25.44 -17.41
C ALA A 223 33.46 26.16 -17.87
N PRO A 224 32.34 26.03 -17.13
CA PRO A 224 31.11 26.76 -17.44
C PRO A 224 31.30 28.26 -17.20
N ALA A 225 30.84 29.07 -18.16
CA ALA A 225 30.84 30.52 -18.09
C ALA A 225 29.96 31.04 -16.94
N PRO A 226 30.33 32.17 -16.29
CA PRO A 226 29.57 32.74 -15.19
C PRO A 226 28.23 33.27 -15.67
N SER A 227 27.14 32.75 -15.10
CA SER A 227 25.79 33.28 -15.32
C SER A 227 25.66 34.68 -14.74
N LEU A 228 25.36 35.65 -15.61
CA LEU A 228 25.08 37.03 -15.22
C LEU A 228 23.80 37.09 -14.39
N PHE A 229 23.92 37.83 -13.28
CA PHE A 229 22.93 38.19 -12.28
C PHE A 229 21.50 38.37 -12.80
N ALA A 230 20.57 37.56 -12.28
CA ALA A 230 19.15 37.84 -12.33
C ALA A 230 18.80 38.88 -11.25
N VAL A 231 18.31 40.04 -11.70
CA VAL A 231 17.79 41.11 -10.82
C VAL A 231 16.52 40.61 -10.13
N PRO A 232 16.43 40.67 -8.78
CA PRO A 232 15.23 40.24 -8.08
C PRO A 232 14.04 41.17 -8.39
N PRO A 233 12.82 40.63 -8.55
CA PRO A 233 11.64 41.45 -8.78
C PRO A 233 11.30 42.28 -7.53
N VAL A 234 11.07 43.58 -7.75
CA VAL A 234 10.60 44.53 -6.74
C VAL A 234 9.23 44.10 -6.23
N GLN A 235 9.14 43.77 -4.94
CA GLN A 235 7.87 43.47 -4.28
C GLN A 235 7.02 44.75 -4.16
N PRO A 236 5.74 44.73 -4.57
CA PRO A 236 4.83 45.84 -4.33
C PRO A 236 4.53 45.98 -2.83
N PRO A 237 4.25 47.22 -2.35
CA PRO A 237 4.01 47.48 -0.93
C PRO A 237 2.77 46.74 -0.42
N ALA A 238 2.90 46.14 0.76
CA ALA A 238 1.84 45.40 1.43
C ALA A 238 0.64 46.31 1.75
N GLN A 239 -0.55 45.91 1.30
CA GLN A 239 -1.79 46.58 1.69
C GLN A 239 -2.12 46.28 3.16
N PRO A 240 -2.55 47.29 3.95
CA PRO A 240 -2.92 47.10 5.35
C PRO A 240 -4.17 46.21 5.46
N GLN A 241 -4.05 45.10 6.18
CA GLN A 241 -5.19 44.24 6.48
C GLN A 241 -6.10 44.88 7.54
N PRO A 242 -7.43 44.90 7.35
CA PRO A 242 -8.36 45.39 8.35
C PRO A 242 -8.43 44.43 9.54
N SER A 243 -8.17 44.95 10.73
CA SER A 243 -8.32 44.27 12.00
C SER A 243 -9.80 44.07 12.34
N PHE A 244 -10.28 42.83 12.19
CA PHE A 244 -11.57 42.43 12.74
C PHE A 244 -11.39 41.92 14.17
N THR A 245 -11.79 42.73 15.15
CA THR A 245 -12.00 42.28 16.53
C THR A 245 -13.32 41.50 16.61
N PRO A 246 -13.31 40.21 16.95
CA PRO A 246 -14.54 39.45 17.14
C PRO A 246 -15.30 39.97 18.37
N PRO A 247 -16.65 40.01 18.33
CA PRO A 247 -17.48 40.44 19.45
C PRO A 247 -17.38 39.46 20.63
N PRO A 248 -17.54 39.97 21.88
CA PRO A 248 -17.45 39.15 23.08
C PRO A 248 -18.57 38.10 23.13
N ALA A 249 -18.20 36.89 23.55
CA ALA A 249 -19.13 35.77 23.71
C ALA A 249 -20.19 36.06 24.79
N PRO A 250 -21.47 35.69 24.58
CA PRO A 250 -22.52 35.89 25.55
C PRO A 250 -22.32 35.02 26.80
N ALA A 251 -22.66 35.59 27.97
CA ALA A 251 -22.53 34.95 29.27
C ALA A 251 -23.40 33.68 29.38
N PRO A 252 -22.91 32.60 30.01
CA PRO A 252 -23.66 31.37 30.17
C PRO A 252 -24.86 31.55 31.10
N ALA A 253 -26.01 31.00 30.69
CA ALA A 253 -27.24 31.01 31.47
C ALA A 253 -27.12 30.19 32.77
N PRO A 254 -27.82 30.58 33.86
CA PRO A 254 -27.78 29.87 35.13
C PRO A 254 -28.38 28.45 35.00
N ARG A 255 -27.68 27.46 35.56
CA ARG A 255 -28.15 26.07 35.63
C ARG A 255 -29.30 25.95 36.64
N PRO A 256 -30.40 25.25 36.29
CA PRO A 256 -31.46 24.95 37.25
C PRO A 256 -30.96 23.99 38.33
N GLU A 257 -31.30 24.29 39.59
CA GLU A 257 -31.00 23.47 40.76
C GLU A 257 -31.63 22.08 40.65
N ALA A 258 -30.80 21.05 40.79
CA ALA A 258 -31.25 19.66 40.79
C ALA A 258 -31.98 19.37 42.11
N ASN A 259 -33.23 18.92 41.98
CA ASN A 259 -34.10 18.51 43.07
C ASN A 259 -33.52 17.23 43.71
N VAL A 260 -32.97 17.35 44.93
CA VAL A 260 -32.39 16.23 45.68
C VAL A 260 -33.51 15.44 46.37
N PRO A 261 -33.72 14.15 46.04
CA PRO A 261 -34.70 13.32 46.73
C PRO A 261 -34.28 13.03 48.18
N PRO A 262 -35.24 12.88 49.12
CA PRO A 262 -34.97 12.68 50.53
C PRO A 262 -34.28 11.33 50.81
N VAL A 263 -33.25 11.38 51.65
CA VAL A 263 -32.50 10.22 52.15
C VAL A 263 -33.41 9.38 53.07
N PRO A 264 -33.59 8.07 52.81
CA PRO A 264 -34.36 7.20 53.69
C PRO A 264 -33.64 6.95 55.02
N VAL A 265 -34.41 6.99 56.10
CA VAL A 265 -33.98 6.78 57.49
C VAL A 265 -33.59 5.31 57.71
N PRO A 266 -32.47 5.01 58.39
CA PRO A 266 -32.02 3.64 58.62
C PRO A 266 -32.95 2.90 59.59
N MET A 267 -33.46 1.73 59.16
CA MET A 267 -34.16 0.79 60.03
C MET A 267 -33.17 -0.03 60.88
N PRO A 268 -33.54 -0.43 62.11
CA PRO A 268 -32.70 -1.25 62.97
C PRO A 268 -32.47 -2.65 62.40
N ALA A 269 -31.19 -3.06 62.40
CA ALA A 269 -30.71 -4.33 61.88
C ALA A 269 -31.35 -5.53 62.61
N ARG A 270 -32.04 -6.39 61.86
CA ARG A 270 -32.35 -7.75 62.30
C ARG A 270 -31.13 -8.62 62.06
N SER A 271 -30.66 -9.29 63.11
CA SER A 271 -29.59 -10.28 63.07
C SER A 271 -29.95 -11.39 62.08
N ALA A 272 -29.27 -11.40 60.93
CA ALA A 272 -29.37 -12.49 59.96
C ALA A 272 -28.49 -13.67 60.41
N PRO A 273 -28.91 -14.92 60.13
CA PRO A 273 -28.11 -16.11 60.39
C PRO A 273 -26.79 -16.08 59.58
N PRO A 274 -25.74 -16.81 60.03
CA PRO A 274 -24.43 -16.82 59.38
C PRO A 274 -24.56 -17.28 57.93
N VAL A 275 -24.22 -16.37 57.01
CA VAL A 275 -24.12 -16.65 55.58
C VAL A 275 -22.95 -17.61 55.36
N PRO A 276 -23.14 -18.73 54.64
CA PRO A 276 -22.04 -19.63 54.30
C PRO A 276 -20.96 -18.87 53.54
N GLU A 277 -19.71 -19.09 53.94
CA GLU A 277 -18.53 -18.43 53.40
C GLU A 277 -18.51 -18.60 51.87
N PRO A 278 -18.53 -17.50 51.09
CA PRO A 278 -18.55 -17.60 49.64
C PRO A 278 -17.27 -18.28 49.16
N PRO A 279 -17.35 -19.17 48.15
CA PRO A 279 -16.17 -19.80 47.59
C PRO A 279 -15.15 -18.72 47.16
N PRO A 280 -13.84 -18.96 47.33
CA PRO A 280 -12.81 -17.98 47.01
C PRO A 280 -13.03 -17.48 45.59
N ALA A 281 -13.18 -16.16 45.46
CA ALA A 281 -13.37 -15.51 44.17
C ALA A 281 -12.28 -16.00 43.22
N PRO A 282 -12.61 -16.45 42.00
CA PRO A 282 -11.61 -16.87 41.03
C PRO A 282 -10.61 -15.73 40.88
N ALA A 283 -9.33 -16.03 41.11
CA ALA A 283 -8.25 -15.06 41.02
C ALA A 283 -8.39 -14.31 39.69
N HIS A 284 -8.59 -13.00 39.74
CA HIS A 284 -8.65 -12.20 38.53
C HIS A 284 -7.37 -12.45 37.73
N PRO A 285 -7.46 -12.77 36.43
CA PRO A 285 -6.28 -12.98 35.62
C PRO A 285 -5.41 -11.73 35.71
N VAL A 286 -4.15 -11.92 36.08
CA VAL A 286 -3.16 -10.85 36.24
C VAL A 286 -3.13 -10.07 34.92
N SER A 287 -3.40 -8.76 34.98
CA SER A 287 -3.36 -7.90 33.79
C SER A 287 -1.98 -8.02 33.13
N PRO A 288 -1.90 -8.24 31.80
CA PRO A 288 -0.63 -8.35 31.12
C PRO A 288 0.14 -7.02 31.23
N THR A 289 1.39 -7.11 31.68
CA THR A 289 2.28 -5.94 31.81
C THR A 289 2.55 -5.31 30.45
N VAL A 290 2.31 -4.01 30.34
CA VAL A 290 2.65 -3.18 29.16
C VAL A 290 4.13 -3.40 28.82
N GLY A 291 4.41 -3.98 27.64
CA GLY A 291 5.77 -4.23 27.15
C GLY A 291 6.20 -5.71 27.10
N GLN A 292 5.39 -6.67 27.57
CA GLN A 292 5.68 -8.08 27.29
C GLN A 292 5.48 -8.42 25.81
N PRO A 293 6.34 -9.27 25.21
CA PRO A 293 6.11 -9.84 23.89
C PRO A 293 4.76 -10.58 23.90
N ARG A 294 3.87 -10.23 22.97
CA ARG A 294 2.57 -10.90 22.85
C ARG A 294 2.76 -12.37 22.53
N ALA A 295 1.89 -13.23 23.09
CA ALA A 295 1.80 -14.62 22.68
C ALA A 295 1.45 -14.70 21.17
N PRO A 296 2.03 -15.64 20.42
CA PRO A 296 1.79 -15.80 18.98
C PRO A 296 0.30 -15.96 18.62
N ASP A 297 -0.49 -16.49 19.55
CA ASP A 297 -1.93 -16.69 19.44
C ASP A 297 -2.73 -15.38 19.26
N GLN A 298 -2.14 -14.24 19.63
CA GLN A 298 -2.77 -12.91 19.51
C GLN A 298 -2.57 -12.25 18.15
N GLU A 299 -1.83 -12.88 17.24
CA GLU A 299 -1.61 -12.35 15.88
C GLU A 299 -2.80 -12.61 14.94
N GLY A 300 -3.79 -13.41 15.37
CA GLY A 300 -5.03 -13.63 14.62
C GLY A 300 -4.75 -14.17 13.21
N THR A 301 -5.33 -13.54 12.19
CA THR A 301 -5.14 -13.91 10.78
C THR A 301 -3.95 -13.20 10.11
N LEU A 302 -3.13 -12.47 10.87
CA LEU A 302 -1.96 -11.76 10.34
C LEU A 302 -0.97 -12.69 9.59
N PRO A 303 -0.64 -13.91 10.06
CA PRO A 303 0.22 -14.81 9.30
C PRO A 303 -0.36 -15.17 7.93
N ALA A 304 -1.67 -15.42 7.84
CA ALA A 304 -2.34 -15.70 6.57
C ALA A 304 -2.27 -14.49 5.61
N ARG A 305 -2.38 -13.26 6.15
CA ARG A 305 -2.24 -12.03 5.36
C ARG A 305 -0.82 -11.83 4.85
N VAL A 306 0.19 -12.08 5.69
CA VAL A 306 1.59 -12.06 5.27
C VAL A 306 1.83 -13.03 4.11
N ALA A 307 1.30 -14.25 4.20
CA ALA A 307 1.37 -15.24 3.14
C ALA A 307 0.64 -14.78 1.86
N ALA A 308 -0.50 -14.09 1.98
CA ALA A 308 -1.22 -13.54 0.84
C ALA A 308 -0.43 -12.43 0.13
N SER A 309 0.28 -11.57 0.88
CA SER A 309 1.03 -10.44 0.33
C SER A 309 2.38 -10.86 -0.28
N LEU A 310 3.14 -11.73 0.40
CA LEU A 310 4.45 -12.21 -0.08
C LEU A 310 4.37 -13.46 -0.98
N GLY A 311 3.21 -14.12 -1.00
CA GLY A 311 3.08 -15.50 -1.47
C GLY A 311 3.52 -16.51 -0.39
N THR A 312 3.37 -17.80 -0.69
CA THR A 312 3.73 -18.87 0.25
C THR A 312 5.24 -18.96 0.54
N GLY A 313 6.08 -18.24 -0.22
CA GLY A 313 7.53 -18.30 -0.08
C GLY A 313 8.15 -19.65 -0.46
N ALA A 314 7.37 -20.58 -1.02
CA ALA A 314 7.86 -21.91 -1.35
C ALA A 314 9.03 -21.84 -2.34
N GLY A 315 10.20 -22.35 -1.92
CA GLY A 315 11.43 -22.33 -2.72
C GLY A 315 12.20 -21.00 -2.71
N ASN A 316 11.67 -19.96 -2.05
CA ASN A 316 12.34 -18.68 -1.93
C ASN A 316 13.24 -18.62 -0.70
N ARG A 317 14.31 -17.82 -0.78
CA ARG A 317 15.11 -17.43 0.38
C ARG A 317 14.49 -16.20 1.02
N VAL A 318 14.24 -16.27 2.32
CA VAL A 318 13.53 -15.22 3.06
C VAL A 318 14.38 -14.69 4.19
N ALA A 319 14.66 -13.38 4.18
CA ALA A 319 15.29 -12.69 5.31
C ALA A 319 14.20 -12.25 6.31
N ALA A 320 14.30 -12.70 7.57
CA ALA A 320 13.43 -12.25 8.64
C ALA A 320 14.16 -11.23 9.53
N LEU A 321 13.76 -9.96 9.41
CA LEU A 321 14.45 -8.82 10.01
C LEU A 321 13.60 -8.14 11.10
N GLY A 322 14.17 -8.01 12.29
CA GLY A 322 13.50 -7.46 13.47
C GLY A 322 12.98 -8.55 14.41
N ARG A 323 12.60 -8.13 15.62
CA ARG A 323 12.40 -9.03 16.76
C ARG A 323 11.28 -10.06 16.59
N ARG A 324 10.24 -9.74 15.81
CA ARG A 324 9.06 -10.60 15.60
C ARG A 324 9.03 -11.28 14.24
N ALA A 325 9.88 -10.84 13.31
CA ALA A 325 9.88 -11.33 11.94
C ALA A 325 10.12 -12.84 11.83
N PRO A 326 11.03 -13.48 12.61
CA PRO A 326 11.22 -14.92 12.49
C PRO A 326 10.00 -15.74 12.91
N ALA A 327 9.38 -15.40 14.03
CA ALA A 327 8.16 -16.07 14.49
C ALA A 327 7.02 -15.89 13.49
N LEU A 328 6.82 -14.68 12.98
CA LEU A 328 5.79 -14.37 11.99
C LEU A 328 6.06 -15.07 10.66
N ALA A 329 7.32 -15.13 10.19
CA ALA A 329 7.72 -15.85 9.00
C ALA A 329 7.46 -17.35 9.13
N GLY A 330 7.82 -17.95 10.27
CA GLY A 330 7.58 -19.37 10.55
C GLY A 330 6.09 -19.74 10.60
N ALA A 331 5.23 -18.80 11.03
CA ALA A 331 3.79 -18.98 11.03
C ALA A 331 3.14 -18.75 9.65
N ALA A 332 3.67 -17.83 8.85
CA ALA A 332 3.06 -17.40 7.59
C ALA A 332 3.52 -18.21 6.37
N LEU A 333 4.79 -18.59 6.32
CA LEU A 333 5.41 -19.10 5.09
C LEU A 333 5.44 -20.63 5.03
N ALA A 334 5.55 -21.16 3.82
CA ALA A 334 5.69 -22.58 3.60
C ALA A 334 6.96 -23.12 4.28
N ARG A 335 6.90 -24.36 4.79
CA ARG A 335 8.06 -25.03 5.40
C ARG A 335 9.27 -25.18 4.47
N SER A 336 9.07 -25.07 3.17
CA SER A 336 10.14 -25.08 2.16
C SER A 336 10.80 -23.73 1.94
N ALA A 337 10.31 -22.66 2.58
CA ALA A 337 10.98 -21.36 2.59
C ALA A 337 12.24 -21.43 3.47
N LEU A 338 13.36 -20.95 2.94
CA LEU A 338 14.61 -20.88 3.70
C LEU A 338 14.65 -19.55 4.45
N VAL A 339 14.12 -19.56 5.67
CA VAL A 339 14.09 -18.38 6.56
C VAL A 339 15.43 -18.25 7.26
N SER A 340 16.09 -17.10 7.09
CA SER A 340 17.29 -16.74 7.84
C SER A 340 16.96 -15.63 8.83
N GLU A 341 17.38 -15.82 10.08
CA GLU A 341 17.29 -14.80 11.13
C GLU A 341 18.56 -13.94 11.11
N GLY A 342 18.39 -12.62 11.10
CA GLY A 342 19.49 -11.66 11.16
C GLY A 342 20.32 -11.54 9.87
N SER A 343 21.25 -10.59 9.87
CA SER A 343 22.08 -10.23 8.71
C SER A 343 23.57 -10.46 8.87
N GLU A 344 24.03 -10.83 10.06
CA GLU A 344 25.46 -10.98 10.33
C GLU A 344 26.06 -12.04 9.39
N GLY A 345 27.02 -11.62 8.58
CA GLY A 345 27.74 -12.49 7.64
C GLY A 345 26.98 -12.84 6.36
N GLN A 346 25.76 -12.33 6.14
CA GLN A 346 25.02 -12.62 4.91
C GLN A 346 25.53 -11.76 3.73
N PRO A 347 25.80 -12.37 2.56
CA PRO A 347 26.24 -11.64 1.39
C PRO A 347 25.13 -10.72 0.85
N ASP A 348 25.53 -9.71 0.07
CA ASP A 348 24.58 -8.83 -0.61
C ASP A 348 23.75 -9.61 -1.63
N ALA A 349 22.50 -9.18 -1.85
CA ALA A 349 21.61 -9.72 -2.89
C ALA A 349 21.46 -11.26 -2.86
N CYS A 350 21.29 -11.86 -1.69
CA CYS A 350 21.16 -13.31 -1.54
C CYS A 350 19.74 -13.80 -1.24
N PHE A 351 18.81 -12.89 -0.95
CA PHE A 351 17.41 -13.19 -0.63
C PHE A 351 16.45 -12.75 -1.74
N ASP A 352 15.38 -13.52 -1.94
CA ASP A 352 14.32 -13.21 -2.89
C ASP A 352 13.20 -12.40 -2.21
N LEU A 353 12.94 -12.71 -0.94
CA LEU A 353 11.95 -12.06 -0.09
C LEU A 353 12.58 -11.58 1.22
N ALA A 354 11.99 -10.54 1.81
CA ALA A 354 12.29 -10.09 3.16
C ALA A 354 10.99 -9.77 3.91
N LEU A 355 10.93 -10.16 5.18
CA LEU A 355 9.88 -9.81 6.11
C LEU A 355 10.49 -8.96 7.22
N LEU A 356 9.93 -7.78 7.45
CA LEU A 356 10.46 -6.79 8.38
C LEU A 356 9.42 -6.40 9.41
N THR A 357 9.74 -6.58 10.69
CA THR A 357 8.89 -6.17 11.84
C THR A 357 9.65 -5.14 12.69
N PRO A 358 9.64 -3.86 12.30
CA PRO A 358 10.46 -2.85 12.94
C PRO A 358 9.80 -2.33 14.21
N ASP A 359 10.60 -1.73 15.09
CA ASP A 359 10.15 -0.65 15.96
C ASP A 359 10.54 0.71 15.36
N GLU A 360 10.10 1.81 15.97
CA GLU A 360 10.35 3.16 15.44
C GLU A 360 11.84 3.48 15.32
N ALA A 361 12.66 3.03 16.28
CA ALA A 361 14.10 3.31 16.31
C ALA A 361 14.89 2.49 15.28
N SER A 362 14.44 1.27 14.98
CA SER A 362 15.13 0.33 14.09
C SER A 362 14.70 0.41 12.62
N LEU A 363 13.57 1.05 12.31
CA LEU A 363 12.98 1.08 10.98
C LEU A 363 13.97 1.43 9.86
N ALA A 364 14.70 2.53 10.00
CA ALA A 364 15.62 3.00 8.95
C ALA A 364 16.79 2.03 8.72
N GLY A 365 17.39 1.53 9.81
CA GLY A 365 18.50 0.58 9.74
C GLY A 365 18.08 -0.75 9.11
N LEU A 366 16.96 -1.32 9.58
CA LEU A 366 16.43 -2.58 9.06
C LEU A 366 15.98 -2.46 7.59
N ALA A 367 15.43 -1.31 7.17
CA ALA A 367 15.05 -1.08 5.78
C ALA A 367 16.27 -1.04 4.84
N ALA A 368 17.35 -0.36 5.24
CA ALA A 368 18.61 -0.33 4.50
C ALA A 368 19.25 -1.72 4.42
N GLU A 369 19.21 -2.46 5.52
CA GLU A 369 19.68 -3.85 5.61
C GLU A 369 18.88 -4.79 4.68
N ALA A 370 17.55 -4.68 4.68
CA ALA A 370 16.70 -5.41 3.75
C ALA A 370 17.05 -5.10 2.30
N ALA A 371 17.25 -3.81 1.97
CA ALA A 371 17.64 -3.39 0.63
C ALA A 371 18.99 -3.96 0.22
N ARG A 372 19.97 -4.07 1.12
CA ARG A 372 21.26 -4.73 0.83
C ARG A 372 21.08 -6.22 0.53
N LEU A 373 20.31 -6.92 1.37
CA LEU A 373 20.13 -8.38 1.32
C LEU A 373 19.27 -8.87 0.14
N LEU A 374 18.29 -8.07 -0.29
CA LEU A 374 17.41 -8.43 -1.40
C LEU A 374 18.12 -8.42 -2.75
N ARG A 375 17.76 -9.36 -3.62
CA ARG A 375 18.14 -9.35 -5.05
C ARG A 375 17.42 -8.23 -5.81
N PRO A 376 17.94 -7.75 -6.95
CA PRO A 376 17.16 -6.92 -7.87
C PRO A 376 15.82 -7.61 -8.20
N GLY A 377 14.73 -6.87 -8.10
CA GLY A 377 13.35 -7.40 -8.21
C GLY A 377 12.82 -8.13 -6.97
N GLY A 378 13.63 -8.35 -5.94
CA GLY A 378 13.22 -8.96 -4.68
C GLY A 378 12.21 -8.09 -3.93
N ARG A 379 11.37 -8.73 -3.10
CA ARG A 379 10.26 -8.06 -2.40
C ARG A 379 10.47 -7.98 -0.89
N LEU A 380 10.07 -6.86 -0.31
CA LEU A 380 10.03 -6.61 1.13
C LEU A 380 8.58 -6.44 1.57
N LEU A 381 8.16 -7.13 2.62
CA LEU A 381 6.94 -6.79 3.37
C LEU A 381 7.32 -6.23 4.75
N VAL A 382 6.89 -5.00 5.02
CA VAL A 382 6.96 -4.37 6.33
C VAL A 382 5.65 -4.60 7.07
N VAL A 383 5.71 -5.13 8.29
CA VAL A 383 4.56 -5.32 9.18
C VAL A 383 4.80 -4.50 10.45
N ALA A 384 4.00 -3.45 10.64
CA ALA A 384 4.18 -2.50 11.74
C ALA A 384 2.84 -2.16 12.42
N GLU A 385 2.88 -1.84 13.72
CA GLU A 385 1.71 -1.28 14.41
C GLU A 385 1.45 0.14 13.91
N ASN A 386 0.19 0.45 13.57
CA ASN A 386 -0.19 1.74 13.04
C ASN A 386 -0.34 2.79 14.15
N ALA A 387 0.46 3.87 14.12
CA ALA A 387 0.36 4.99 15.05
C ALA A 387 -1.03 5.67 15.03
N THR A 388 -1.67 5.70 13.86
CA THR A 388 -2.92 6.42 13.60
C THR A 388 -4.17 5.55 13.65
N SER A 389 -4.05 4.30 14.12
CA SER A 389 -5.18 3.36 14.15
C SER A 389 -6.37 3.92 14.91
N LEU A 390 -7.56 3.48 14.52
CA LEU A 390 -8.80 3.90 15.16
C LEU A 390 -8.76 3.63 16.67
N GLY A 391 -8.27 2.45 17.08
CA GLY A 391 -8.13 2.08 18.49
C GLY A 391 -7.25 3.07 19.26
N ARG A 392 -6.10 3.46 18.71
CA ARG A 392 -5.20 4.41 19.39
C ARG A 392 -5.77 5.82 19.47
N ARG A 393 -6.46 6.26 18.42
CA ARG A 393 -7.17 7.55 18.43
C ARG A 393 -8.27 7.56 19.49
N LEU A 394 -8.99 6.45 19.64
CA LEU A 394 -9.99 6.29 20.70
C LEU A 394 -9.33 6.29 22.08
N SER A 395 -8.23 5.55 22.30
CA SER A 395 -7.47 5.58 23.56
C SER A 395 -7.06 6.99 23.95
N ALA A 396 -6.45 7.72 23.01
CA ALA A 396 -6.01 9.10 23.23
C ALA A 396 -7.19 10.02 23.60
N THR A 397 -8.33 9.86 22.90
CA THR A 397 -9.57 10.61 23.20
C THR A 397 -10.09 10.30 24.61
N LEU A 398 -9.93 9.06 25.06
CA LEU A 398 -10.32 8.60 26.40
C LEU A 398 -9.27 8.89 27.48
N GLY A 399 -8.17 9.59 27.16
CA GLY A 399 -7.08 9.88 28.09
C GLY A 399 -6.28 8.65 28.53
N ARG A 400 -6.30 7.57 27.74
CA ARG A 400 -5.58 6.32 28.02
C ARG A 400 -4.24 6.29 27.32
N PRO A 401 -3.18 5.73 27.94
CA PRO A 401 -1.91 5.54 27.27
C PRO A 401 -2.09 4.56 26.11
N ALA A 402 -1.55 4.93 24.95
CA ALA A 402 -1.44 4.04 23.79
C ALA A 402 0.05 3.69 23.60
N PRO A 403 0.39 2.46 23.20
CA PRO A 403 1.76 2.11 22.85
C PRO A 403 2.30 3.01 21.73
N ALA A 404 3.62 3.03 21.47
CA ALA A 404 4.16 3.69 20.28
C ALA A 404 3.81 2.88 19.01
N GLY A 405 3.73 3.55 17.86
CA GLY A 405 3.42 2.92 16.57
C GLY A 405 4.06 3.72 15.45
N MET A 406 3.94 3.25 14.21
CA MET A 406 4.50 3.93 13.04
C MET A 406 3.42 4.53 12.15
N SER A 407 3.73 5.70 11.58
CA SER A 407 2.92 6.30 10.54
C SER A 407 3.28 5.75 9.17
N VAL A 408 2.35 5.85 8.22
CA VAL A 408 2.56 5.46 6.83
C VAL A 408 3.71 6.27 6.20
N GLU A 409 3.81 7.55 6.55
CA GLU A 409 4.83 8.47 6.06
C GLU A 409 6.23 8.08 6.55
N ALA A 410 6.36 7.68 7.81
CA ALA A 410 7.62 7.23 8.39
C ALA A 410 8.13 5.97 7.66
N ILE A 411 7.25 4.97 7.47
CA ILE A 411 7.57 3.74 6.73
C ILE A 411 7.97 4.07 5.29
N ARG A 412 7.16 4.87 4.58
CA ARG A 412 7.45 5.25 3.19
C ARG A 412 8.77 6.01 3.06
N GLY A 413 9.04 6.94 3.97
CA GLY A 413 10.29 7.69 4.00
C GLY A 413 11.51 6.80 4.18
N ALA A 414 11.45 5.85 5.12
CA ALA A 414 12.52 4.89 5.35
C ALA A 414 12.76 3.96 4.15
N LEU A 415 11.68 3.46 3.52
CA LEU A 415 11.77 2.63 2.33
C LEU A 415 12.42 3.38 1.16
N HIS A 416 11.99 4.62 0.93
CA HIS A 416 12.57 5.47 -0.12
C HIS A 416 14.04 5.79 0.15
N ALA A 417 14.40 6.10 1.40
CA ALA A 417 15.80 6.32 1.80
C ALA A 417 16.68 5.08 1.59
N ALA A 418 16.12 3.88 1.73
CA ALA A 418 16.78 2.61 1.43
C ALA A 418 16.83 2.26 -0.07
N GLY A 419 16.27 3.09 -0.95
CA GLY A 419 16.23 2.81 -2.40
C GLY A 419 15.20 1.75 -2.80
N LEU A 420 14.22 1.46 -1.94
CA LEU A 420 13.13 0.53 -2.22
C LEU A 420 11.93 1.27 -2.83
N ILE A 421 11.25 0.63 -3.77
CA ILE A 421 10.06 1.17 -4.45
C ILE A 421 8.81 0.63 -3.76
N PRO A 422 7.98 1.46 -3.10
CA PRO A 422 6.74 1.00 -2.50
C PRO A 422 5.74 0.56 -3.58
N GLU A 423 5.18 -0.65 -3.45
CA GLU A 423 4.22 -1.22 -4.41
C GLU A 423 2.79 -1.18 -3.88
N ARG A 424 2.57 -1.55 -2.61
CA ARG A 424 1.23 -1.69 -2.03
C ARG A 424 1.23 -1.35 -0.53
N LEU A 425 0.14 -0.75 -0.07
CA LEU A 425 -0.15 -0.53 1.34
C LEU A 425 -1.50 -1.16 1.67
N GLU A 426 -1.53 -1.96 2.72
CA GLU A 426 -2.73 -2.62 3.24
C GLU A 426 -2.86 -2.36 4.74
N GLY A 427 -4.11 -2.31 5.22
CA GLY A 427 -4.43 -2.31 6.64
C GLY A 427 -4.86 -3.70 7.08
N HIS A 428 -4.51 -4.10 8.30
CA HIS A 428 -4.99 -5.34 8.90
C HIS A 428 -5.54 -5.12 10.31
N ALA A 429 -6.74 -5.70 10.53
CA ALA A 429 -7.55 -5.68 11.74
C ALA A 429 -8.01 -4.29 12.21
N LEU A 430 -9.24 -4.19 12.74
CA LEU A 430 -9.74 -3.03 13.47
C LEU A 430 -9.72 -3.33 14.96
N ASP A 431 -8.58 -3.11 15.62
CA ASP A 431 -8.46 -3.28 17.08
C ASP A 431 -9.08 -2.10 17.84
N SER A 432 -10.37 -1.83 17.61
CA SER A 432 -11.12 -0.82 18.36
C SER A 432 -11.23 -1.18 19.84
N TRP A 433 -11.33 -2.47 20.16
CA TRP A 433 -11.44 -2.95 21.53
C TRP A 433 -10.16 -2.76 22.35
N ARG A 434 -8.97 -2.74 21.70
CA ARG A 434 -7.70 -2.43 22.36
C ARG A 434 -7.66 -0.99 22.89
N ALA A 435 -8.56 -0.12 22.44
CA ALA A 435 -8.74 1.19 23.04
C ALA A 435 -9.39 1.12 24.43
N THR A 436 -10.23 0.11 24.62
CA THR A 436 -11.16 0.00 25.73
C THR A 436 -10.77 -1.05 26.77
N SER A 437 -9.89 -2.01 26.43
CA SER A 437 -9.50 -3.11 27.31
C SER A 437 -8.14 -3.71 26.93
N ASP A 438 -7.40 -4.20 27.92
CA ASP A 438 -6.13 -4.93 27.74
C ASP A 438 -6.33 -6.34 27.17
N ALA A 439 -7.54 -6.88 27.34
CA ALA A 439 -7.98 -8.16 26.80
C ALA A 439 -9.17 -7.95 25.85
N PRO A 440 -9.33 -8.78 24.82
CA PRO A 440 -10.51 -8.73 23.97
C PRO A 440 -11.75 -8.93 24.84
N PRO A 441 -12.82 -8.13 24.65
CA PRO A 441 -14.10 -8.35 25.28
C PRO A 441 -14.57 -9.80 25.03
N PRO A 442 -15.35 -10.39 25.96
CA PRO A 442 -16.02 -11.65 25.68
C PRO A 442 -16.78 -11.57 24.36
N GLY A 443 -16.57 -12.53 23.46
CA GLY A 443 -17.14 -12.49 22.11
C GLY A 443 -16.27 -11.79 21.05
N LEU A 444 -15.01 -11.44 21.36
CA LEU A 444 -14.02 -10.94 20.39
C LEU A 444 -12.70 -11.71 20.45
N ALA A 445 -12.75 -12.96 20.92
CA ALA A 445 -11.59 -13.84 20.89
C ALA A 445 -11.22 -14.24 19.45
N ALA A 446 -9.98 -14.70 19.26
CA ALA A 446 -9.55 -15.26 17.98
C ALA A 446 -10.48 -16.42 17.59
N GLY A 447 -11.08 -16.34 16.39
CA GLY A 447 -12.06 -17.31 15.89
C GLY A 447 -13.52 -16.98 16.17
N ASP A 448 -13.82 -15.88 16.88
CA ASP A 448 -15.19 -15.40 17.03
C ASP A 448 -15.72 -14.78 15.71
N PRO A 449 -16.97 -15.05 15.29
CA PRO A 449 -17.59 -14.39 14.15
C PRO A 449 -17.51 -12.86 14.18
N ALA A 450 -17.59 -12.24 15.36
CA ALA A 450 -17.49 -10.78 15.48
C ALA A 450 -16.06 -10.28 15.20
N ALA A 451 -15.03 -11.06 15.54
CA ALA A 451 -13.65 -10.74 15.16
C ALA A 451 -13.47 -10.82 13.63
N ALA A 452 -14.07 -11.80 12.97
CA ALA A 452 -14.05 -11.90 11.51
C ALA A 452 -14.72 -10.69 10.82
N ILE A 453 -15.84 -10.18 11.36
CA ILE A 453 -16.50 -8.96 10.85
C ILE A 453 -15.59 -7.73 11.02
N LEU A 454 -14.86 -7.61 12.14
CA LEU A 454 -13.91 -6.52 12.34
C LEU A 454 -12.71 -6.61 11.40
N GLU A 455 -12.28 -7.83 11.05
CA GLU A 455 -11.25 -8.05 10.02
C GLU A 455 -11.75 -7.67 8.63
N GLU A 456 -12.94 -8.11 8.23
CA GLU A 456 -13.57 -7.74 6.95
C GLU A 456 -13.78 -6.23 6.84
N ALA A 457 -14.23 -5.59 7.92
CA ALA A 457 -14.34 -4.15 8.01
C ALA A 457 -12.96 -3.48 7.89
N ALA A 458 -11.89 -4.05 8.45
CA ALA A 458 -10.54 -3.52 8.30
C ALA A 458 -10.07 -3.51 6.84
N GLU A 459 -10.47 -4.52 6.07
CA GLU A 459 -10.10 -4.63 4.65
C GLU A 459 -10.79 -3.61 3.76
N THR A 460 -12.03 -3.26 4.09
CA THR A 460 -12.80 -2.25 3.35
C THR A 460 -12.47 -0.83 3.81
N MET A 461 -11.93 -0.69 5.02
CA MET A 461 -11.51 0.59 5.56
C MET A 461 -10.14 1.02 5.06
N ASP A 462 -9.97 2.34 5.00
CA ASP A 462 -8.70 2.97 4.67
C ASP A 462 -7.59 2.50 5.67
N PRO A 463 -6.40 2.06 5.19
CA PRO A 463 -5.32 1.54 6.03
C PRO A 463 -4.94 2.42 7.23
N ARG A 464 -5.16 3.74 7.18
CA ARG A 464 -4.94 4.62 8.35
C ARG A 464 -5.77 4.24 9.58
N HIS A 465 -6.87 3.52 9.44
CA HIS A 465 -7.71 3.12 10.58
C HIS A 465 -7.33 1.75 11.16
N ALA A 466 -6.62 0.93 10.40
CA ALA A 466 -6.26 -0.42 10.78
C ALA A 466 -5.24 -0.45 11.92
N ALA A 467 -5.21 -1.53 12.69
CA ALA A 467 -4.28 -1.74 13.80
C ALA A 467 -2.86 -2.00 13.32
N TRP A 468 -2.72 -2.72 12.21
CA TRP A 468 -1.47 -3.07 11.58
C TRP A 468 -1.40 -2.50 10.17
N LEU A 469 -0.20 -2.06 9.78
CA LEU A 469 0.15 -1.67 8.42
C LEU A 469 0.97 -2.80 7.79
N LEU A 470 0.57 -3.22 6.60
CA LEU A 470 1.32 -4.14 5.75
C LEU A 470 1.78 -3.35 4.52
N PHE A 471 3.09 -3.11 4.43
CA PHE A 471 3.67 -2.30 3.37
C PHE A 471 4.57 -3.15 2.48
N LEU A 472 4.14 -3.42 1.24
CA LEU A 472 4.91 -4.15 0.25
C LEU A 472 5.77 -3.18 -0.56
N ALA A 473 7.04 -3.51 -0.71
CA ALA A 473 8.00 -2.78 -1.53
C ALA A 473 8.87 -3.74 -2.34
N ARG A 474 9.53 -3.21 -3.37
CA ARG A 474 10.42 -3.97 -4.26
C ARG A 474 11.77 -3.29 -4.38
N LYS A 475 12.84 -4.08 -4.44
CA LYS A 475 14.16 -3.59 -4.83
C LYS A 475 14.22 -3.41 -6.36
N PRO A 476 14.65 -2.24 -6.86
CA PRO A 476 14.69 -1.96 -8.30
C PRO A 476 15.51 -2.97 -9.10
#